data_AF-A0A1G9QAK3-F1
#
_entry.id   AF-A0A1G9QAK3-F1
#
_cell.length_a   1.000
_cell.length_b   1.000
_cell.length_c   1.000
_cell.angle_alpha   90.00
_cell.angle_beta   90.00
_cell.angle_gamma   90.00
#
_symmetry.space_group_name_H-M   'P 1'
#
loop_
_entity.id
_entity.type
_entity.pdbx_description
1 polymer ?
#
loop_
_entity_poly.entity_id
_entity_poly.type
_entity_poly.pdbx_seq_one_letter_code
_entity_poly.pdbx_strand_id
1 'polypeptide(L)'
;MKLSSTTRYLVGAWAVMVAGELVYQVLNAIGLVIEPAALKQAAREAAKARGEDVSEALITVSTYTSIVMMSLFQLLIIVLLAFALHAVAHRQKWADTARRLLSVFAIYFAIRAVLVVLAPAAVAGANQLPVAFAAVTGAMQIIVGVAGVCGLVYATRSTKDR
;
A
#
# COMPACT_ATOMS: atom_id res chain seq x y z
N MET A 1 10.45 7.31 30.32
CA MET A 1 10.78 5.87 30.33
C MET A 1 11.22 5.46 28.92
N LYS A 2 12.45 4.94 28.74
CA LYS A 2 13.05 4.67 27.41
C LYS A 2 12.45 3.41 26.77
N LEU A 3 12.10 3.47 25.48
CA LEU A 3 11.72 2.28 24.69
C LEU A 3 12.92 1.32 24.61
N SER A 4 12.68 0.01 24.62
CA SER A 4 13.73 -0.98 24.32
C SER A 4 14.24 -0.76 22.90
N SER A 5 15.53 -1.02 22.65
CA SER A 5 16.17 -0.81 21.34
C SER A 5 15.39 -1.51 20.22
N THR A 6 14.94 -2.73 20.44
CA THR A 6 14.11 -3.51 19.50
C THR A 6 12.79 -2.83 19.17
N THR A 7 12.10 -2.25 20.16
CA THR A 7 10.84 -1.54 19.93
C THR A 7 11.06 -0.25 19.14
N ARG A 8 12.18 0.44 19.36
CA ARG A 8 12.53 1.64 18.58
C ARG A 8 12.76 1.31 17.11
N TYR A 9 13.47 0.22 16.81
CA TYR A 9 13.69 -0.21 15.43
C TYR A 9 12.41 -0.69 14.76
N LEU A 10 11.54 -1.41 15.48
CA LEU A 10 10.21 -1.76 14.98
C LEU A 10 9.42 -0.50 14.61
N VAL A 11 9.33 0.47 15.52
CA VAL A 11 8.56 1.68 15.30
C VAL A 11 9.14 2.50 14.15
N GLY A 12 10.47 2.61 14.07
CA GLY A 12 11.15 3.30 12.97
C GLY A 12 10.90 2.64 11.61
N ALA A 13 11.04 1.31 11.52
CA ALA A 13 10.79 0.57 10.29
C ALA A 13 9.34 0.73 9.82
N TRP A 14 8.38 0.63 10.74
CA TRP A 14 6.97 0.85 10.42
C TRP A 14 6.64 2.30 10.09
N ALA A 15 7.31 3.28 10.70
CA ALA A 15 7.13 4.69 10.34
C ALA A 15 7.59 4.97 8.91
N VAL A 16 8.75 4.43 8.51
CA VAL A 16 9.25 4.51 7.12
C VAL A 16 8.29 3.83 6.17
N MET A 17 7.79 2.63 6.53
CA MET A 17 6.82 1.91 5.72
C MET A 17 5.54 2.73 5.51
N VAL A 18 4.91 3.20 6.59
CA VAL A 18 3.66 3.99 6.54
C VAL A 18 3.84 5.29 5.75
N ALA A 19 4.94 6.02 5.98
CA ALA A 19 5.21 7.26 5.27
C ALA A 19 5.49 7.02 3.78
N GLY A 20 6.30 6.02 3.46
CA GLY A 20 6.59 5.64 2.08
C GLY A 20 5.34 5.16 1.35
N GLU A 21 4.47 4.41 2.03
CA GLU A 21 3.20 3.95 1.46
C GLU A 21 2.25 5.10 1.17
N LEU A 22 2.19 6.09 2.06
CA LEU A 22 1.37 7.29 1.85
C LEU A 22 1.87 8.08 0.64
N VAL A 23 3.19 8.29 0.51
CA VAL A 23 3.78 8.98 -0.64
C VAL A 23 3.51 8.20 -1.93
N TYR A 24 3.73 6.89 -1.92
CA TYR A 24 3.45 6.02 -3.06
C TYR A 24 1.98 6.12 -3.48
N GLN A 25 1.06 6.05 -2.52
CA GLN A 25 -0.37 6.13 -2.80
C GLN A 25 -0.75 7.46 -3.47
N VAL A 26 -0.23 8.59 -2.98
CA VAL A 26 -0.47 9.92 -3.57
C VAL A 26 0.06 9.98 -5.00
N LEU A 27 1.30 9.54 -5.23
CA LEU A 27 1.90 9.53 -6.56
C LEU A 27 1.12 8.63 -7.52
N ASN A 28 0.74 7.44 -7.07
CA ASN A 28 -0.03 6.48 -7.87
C ASN A 28 -1.42 7.03 -8.23
N ALA A 29 -2.12 7.65 -7.27
CA ALA A 29 -3.42 8.27 -7.52
C ALA A 29 -3.32 9.40 -8.55
N ILE A 30 -2.30 10.25 -8.45
CA ILE A 30 -2.02 11.29 -9.45
C ILE A 30 -1.77 10.67 -10.82
N GLY A 31 -0.95 9.61 -10.89
CA GLY A 31 -0.68 8.89 -12.14
C GLY A 31 -1.94 8.34 -12.81
N LEU A 32 -2.84 7.73 -12.04
CA LEU A 32 -4.10 7.18 -12.55
C LEU A 32 -5.10 8.25 -13.00
N VAL A 33 -5.09 9.43 -12.37
CA VAL A 33 -5.92 10.56 -12.78
C VAL A 33 -5.40 11.20 -14.06
N ILE A 34 -4.08 11.32 -14.22
CA ILE A 34 -3.46 11.87 -15.43
C ILE A 34 -3.66 10.92 -16.62
N GLU A 35 -3.47 9.61 -16.42
CA GLU A 35 -3.55 8.61 -17.49
C GLU A 35 -4.50 7.46 -17.12
N PRO A 36 -5.83 7.66 -17.24
CA PRO A 36 -6.82 6.65 -16.90
C PRO A 36 -7.07 5.63 -18.02
N ALA A 37 -6.36 5.70 -19.16
CA ALA A 37 -6.67 4.92 -20.36
C ALA A 37 -6.73 3.41 -20.10
N ALA A 38 -5.79 2.87 -19.33
CA ALA A 38 -5.77 1.45 -18.97
C ALA A 38 -7.01 1.02 -18.16
N LEU A 39 -7.43 1.84 -17.20
CA LEU A 39 -8.64 1.60 -16.40
C LEU A 39 -9.91 1.73 -17.25
N LYS A 40 -9.98 2.71 -18.14
CA LYS A 40 -11.10 2.85 -19.08
C LYS A 40 -11.20 1.66 -20.02
N GLN A 41 -10.07 1.15 -20.50
CA GLN A 41 -10.04 -0.04 -21.33
C GLN A 41 -10.54 -1.27 -20.57
N ALA A 42 -10.05 -1.51 -19.35
CA ALA A 42 -10.52 -2.59 -18.50
C ALA A 42 -12.02 -2.48 -18.19
N ALA A 43 -12.52 -1.26 -17.92
CA ALA A 43 -13.95 -1.01 -17.70
C ALA A 43 -14.80 -1.31 -18.95
N ARG A 44 -14.32 -0.95 -20.15
CA ARG A 44 -14.96 -1.28 -21.43
C ARG A 44 -14.99 -2.78 -21.68
N GLU A 45 -13.88 -3.47 -21.43
CA GLU A 45 -13.80 -4.93 -21.58
C GLU A 45 -14.75 -5.64 -20.62
N ALA A 46 -14.84 -5.18 -19.36
CA ALA A 46 -15.78 -5.70 -18.37
C ALA A 46 -17.26 -5.45 -18.77
N ALA A 47 -17.58 -4.27 -19.32
CA ALA A 47 -18.93 -3.96 -19.80
C ALA A 47 -19.33 -4.82 -21.00
N LYS A 48 -18.43 -4.97 -21.99
CA LYS A 48 -18.63 -5.86 -23.15
C LYS A 48 -18.85 -7.30 -22.73
N ALA A 49 -18.08 -7.80 -21.75
CA ALA A 49 -18.25 -9.14 -21.21
C ALA A 49 -19.62 -9.37 -20.56
N ARG A 50 -20.29 -8.30 -20.11
CA ARG A 50 -21.65 -8.33 -19.55
C ARG A 50 -22.75 -8.10 -20.58
N GLY A 51 -22.40 -7.86 -21.85
CA GLY A 51 -23.36 -7.56 -22.92
C GLY A 51 -24.06 -6.21 -22.76
N GLU A 52 -23.52 -5.31 -21.94
CA GLU A 52 -24.07 -3.97 -21.75
C GLU A 52 -23.44 -2.98 -22.72
N ASP A 53 -24.26 -2.31 -23.54
CA ASP A 53 -23.85 -1.11 -24.28
C ASP A 53 -23.79 0.08 -23.32
N VAL A 54 -22.65 0.21 -22.66
CA VAL A 54 -22.41 1.26 -21.68
C VAL A 54 -21.92 2.54 -22.37
N SER A 55 -22.56 3.68 -22.08
CA SER A 55 -22.14 4.98 -22.64
C SER A 55 -20.73 5.37 -22.19
N GLU A 56 -20.00 6.10 -23.03
CA GLU A 56 -18.64 6.56 -22.72
C GLU A 56 -18.59 7.46 -21.46
N ALA A 57 -19.68 8.20 -21.22
CA ALA A 57 -19.86 9.00 -20.00
C ALA A 57 -19.91 8.10 -18.76
N LEU A 58 -20.64 6.99 -18.81
CA LEU A 58 -20.75 6.04 -17.70
C LEU A 58 -19.43 5.27 -17.47
N ILE A 59 -18.69 4.92 -18.54
CA ILE A 59 -17.33 4.36 -18.44
C ILE A 59 -16.38 5.33 -17.74
N THR A 60 -16.45 6.61 -18.10
CA THR A 60 -15.58 7.63 -17.50
C THR A 60 -15.92 7.85 -16.03
N VAL A 61 -17.21 8.01 -15.68
CA VAL A 61 -17.66 8.19 -14.30
C VAL A 61 -17.30 6.97 -13.43
N SER A 62 -17.55 5.75 -13.92
CA SER A 62 -17.23 4.53 -13.19
C SER A 62 -15.72 4.35 -12.98
N THR A 63 -14.90 4.73 -13.96
CA THR A 63 -13.44 4.72 -13.85
C THR A 63 -12.96 5.65 -12.73
N TYR A 64 -13.35 6.92 -12.74
CA TYR A 64 -12.94 7.87 -11.70
C TYR A 64 -13.49 7.52 -10.33
N THR A 65 -14.73 7.03 -10.27
CA THR A 65 -15.32 6.54 -9.01
C THR A 65 -14.51 5.37 -8.46
N SER A 66 -14.07 4.44 -9.32
CA SER A 66 -13.24 3.31 -8.91
C SER A 66 -11.86 3.76 -8.42
N ILE A 67 -11.21 4.72 -9.10
CA ILE A 67 -9.93 5.31 -8.66
C ILE A 67 -10.09 5.91 -7.25
N VAL A 68 -11.13 6.72 -7.04
CA VAL A 68 -11.40 7.36 -5.75
C VAL A 68 -11.68 6.32 -4.67
N MET A 69 -12.56 5.35 -4.91
CA MET A 69 -12.92 4.33 -3.94
C MET A 69 -11.72 3.45 -3.55
N MET A 70 -10.93 3.02 -4.53
CA MET A 70 -9.71 2.25 -4.28
C MET A 70 -8.68 3.06 -3.48
N SER A 71 -8.51 4.35 -3.82
CA SER A 71 -7.62 5.24 -3.08
C SER A 71 -8.11 5.45 -1.64
N LEU A 72 -9.39 5.68 -1.42
CA LEU A 72 -9.94 5.84 -0.06
C LEU A 72 -9.77 4.57 0.77
N PHE A 73 -10.00 3.40 0.16
CA PHE A 73 -9.79 2.12 0.83
C PHE A 73 -8.33 1.92 1.24
N GLN A 74 -7.38 2.21 0.35
CA GLN A 74 -5.97 2.12 0.66
C GLN A 74 -5.56 3.12 1.75
N LEU A 75 -6.09 4.35 1.71
CA LEU A 75 -5.83 5.35 2.74
C LEU A 75 -6.36 4.89 4.11
N LEU A 76 -7.54 4.28 4.15
CA LEU A 76 -8.11 3.71 5.38
C LEU A 76 -7.19 2.67 6.00
N ILE A 77 -6.59 1.80 5.18
CA ILE A 77 -5.59 0.83 5.64
C ILE A 77 -4.36 1.54 6.22
N ILE A 78 -3.83 2.57 5.55
CA ILE A 78 -2.68 3.33 6.05
C ILE A 78 -3.00 3.97 7.41
N VAL A 79 -4.17 4.59 7.56
CA VAL A 79 -4.62 5.21 8.81
C VAL A 79 -4.72 4.15 9.92
N LEU A 80 -5.29 2.98 9.62
CA LEU A 80 -5.37 1.86 10.56
C LEU A 80 -3.96 1.42 11.03
N LEU A 81 -3.00 1.31 10.11
CA LEU A 81 -1.63 0.93 10.42
C LEU A 81 -0.89 2.01 11.21
N ALA A 82 -1.11 3.27 10.89
CA ALA A 82 -0.58 4.40 11.65
C ALA A 82 -1.13 4.40 13.10
N PHE A 83 -2.42 4.10 13.27
CA PHE A 83 -3.04 3.99 14.59
C PHE A 83 -2.49 2.78 15.39
N ALA A 84 -2.31 1.64 14.74
CA ALA A 84 -1.67 0.47 15.35
C ALA A 84 -0.21 0.76 15.74
N LEU A 85 0.55 1.44 14.88
CA LEU A 85 1.92 1.87 15.16
C LEU A 85 1.97 2.82 16.36
N HIS A 86 1.05 3.80 16.41
CA HIS A 86 0.92 4.73 17.53
C HIS A 86 0.64 3.99 18.84
N ALA A 87 -0.23 2.98 18.82
CA ALA A 87 -0.54 2.14 19.97
C ALA A 87 0.69 1.38 20.50
N VAL A 88 1.52 0.85 19.59
CA VAL A 88 2.78 0.18 19.94
C VAL A 88 3.79 1.16 20.52
N ALA A 89 3.94 2.34 19.89
CA ALA A 89 4.87 3.38 20.33
C ALA A 89 4.55 3.92 21.73
N HIS A 90 3.26 4.05 22.07
CA HIS A 90 2.79 4.57 23.36
C HIS A 90 2.44 3.47 24.38
N ARG A 91 2.72 2.20 24.07
CA ARG A 91 2.45 1.03 24.93
C ARG A 91 1.00 0.98 25.44
N GLN A 92 0.05 1.28 24.56
CA GLN A 92 -1.37 1.24 24.87
C GLN A 92 -1.80 -0.18 25.28
N LYS A 93 -2.95 -0.30 25.98
CA LYS A 93 -3.47 -1.60 26.48
C LYS A 93 -3.64 -2.67 25.38
N TRP A 94 -3.82 -2.24 24.13
CA TRP A 94 -4.04 -3.09 22.96
C TRP A 94 -2.80 -3.18 22.05
N ALA A 95 -1.61 -2.80 22.54
CA ALA A 95 -0.36 -2.83 21.78
C ALA A 95 0.01 -4.23 21.26
N ASP A 96 -0.39 -5.30 21.94
CA ASP A 96 -0.10 -6.66 21.49
C ASP A 96 -0.96 -7.06 20.30
N THR A 97 -2.24 -6.66 20.29
CA THR A 97 -3.11 -6.77 19.11
C THR A 97 -2.58 -5.94 17.95
N ALA A 98 -2.15 -4.71 18.22
CA ALA A 98 -1.54 -3.85 17.21
C ALA A 98 -0.29 -4.48 16.58
N ARG A 99 0.60 -5.09 17.37
CA ARG A 99 1.76 -5.83 16.83
C ARG A 99 1.34 -6.98 15.91
N ARG A 100 0.31 -7.75 16.27
CA ARG A 100 -0.20 -8.84 15.42
C ARG A 100 -0.73 -8.30 14.09
N LEU A 101 -1.52 -7.23 14.14
CA LEU A 101 -2.04 -6.56 12.95
C LEU A 101 -0.90 -6.11 12.03
N LEU A 102 0.08 -5.40 12.59
CA LEU A 102 1.28 -4.97 11.87
C LEU A 102 2.00 -6.18 11.24
N SER A 103 2.23 -7.26 11.99
CA SER A 103 2.86 -8.48 11.46
C SER A 103 2.14 -9.09 10.25
N VAL A 104 0.81 -9.14 10.26
CA VAL A 104 0.01 -9.63 9.11
C VAL A 104 0.23 -8.73 7.89
N PHE A 105 0.16 -7.41 8.08
CA PHE A 105 0.35 -6.47 6.99
C PHE A 105 1.79 -6.44 6.46
N ALA A 106 2.79 -6.72 7.30
CA ALA A 106 4.18 -6.86 6.82
C ALA A 106 4.32 -7.99 5.80
N ILE A 107 3.63 -9.12 5.99
CA ILE A 107 3.62 -10.23 5.02
C ILE A 107 2.99 -9.76 3.70
N TYR A 108 1.86 -9.05 3.77
CA TYR A 108 1.23 -8.44 2.60
C TYR A 108 2.18 -7.51 1.84
N PHE A 109 2.85 -6.58 2.53
CA PHE A 109 3.79 -5.65 1.90
C PHE A 109 5.03 -6.37 1.32
N ALA A 110 5.50 -7.43 1.96
CA ALA A 110 6.59 -8.25 1.45
C ALA A 110 6.23 -8.94 0.14
N ILE A 111 5.05 -9.59 0.08
CA ILE A 111 4.54 -10.21 -1.13
C ILE A 111 4.36 -9.14 -2.22
N ARG A 112 3.80 -7.98 -1.86
CA ARG A 112 3.58 -6.89 -2.81
C ARG A 112 4.88 -6.37 -3.42
N ALA A 113 5.93 -6.22 -2.63
CA ALA A 113 7.25 -5.82 -3.13
C ALA A 113 7.85 -6.87 -4.09
N VAL A 114 7.64 -8.16 -3.83
CA VAL A 114 8.04 -9.23 -4.76
C VAL A 114 7.26 -9.13 -6.07
N LEU A 115 5.95 -8.88 -6.01
CA LEU A 115 5.10 -8.75 -7.19
C LEU A 115 5.46 -7.54 -8.06
N VAL A 116 5.98 -6.45 -7.49
CA VAL A 116 6.49 -5.33 -8.28
C VAL A 116 7.60 -5.75 -9.24
N VAL A 117 8.41 -6.74 -8.87
CA VAL A 117 9.49 -7.27 -9.71
C VAL A 117 8.98 -8.36 -10.66
N LEU A 118 8.15 -9.29 -10.17
CA LEU A 118 7.70 -10.45 -10.95
C LEU A 118 6.56 -10.12 -11.92
N ALA A 119 5.70 -9.17 -11.57
CA ALA A 119 4.50 -8.82 -12.31
C ALA A 119 4.27 -7.29 -12.28
N PRO A 120 5.22 -6.48 -12.81
CA PRO A 120 5.14 -5.02 -12.75
C PRO A 120 3.84 -4.47 -13.37
N ALA A 121 3.34 -5.08 -14.45
CA ALA A 121 2.08 -4.69 -15.08
C ALA A 121 0.83 -4.95 -14.21
N ALA A 122 0.92 -5.87 -13.24
CA ALA A 122 -0.18 -6.16 -12.31
C ALA A 122 -0.21 -5.17 -11.13
N VAL A 123 0.88 -4.45 -10.88
CA VAL A 123 1.01 -3.53 -9.74
C VAL A 123 1.05 -2.06 -10.18
N ALA A 124 1.65 -1.77 -11.34
CA ALA A 124 1.60 -0.48 -11.99
C ALA A 124 0.39 -0.46 -12.93
N GLY A 125 -0.74 0.06 -12.46
CA GLY A 125 -1.99 0.16 -13.23
C GLY A 125 -1.95 1.08 -14.47
N ALA A 126 -0.77 1.42 -14.98
CA ALA A 126 -0.59 2.28 -16.13
C ALA A 126 0.66 1.91 -16.92
N ASN A 127 0.50 1.02 -17.91
CA ASN A 127 1.51 0.71 -18.93
C ASN A 127 1.90 1.93 -19.80
N GLN A 128 1.32 3.11 -19.55
CA GLN A 128 1.51 4.34 -20.33
C GLN A 128 2.22 5.46 -19.56
N LEU A 129 2.54 5.27 -18.27
CA LEU A 129 3.34 6.26 -17.54
C LEU A 129 4.81 6.20 -17.98
N PRO A 130 5.55 7.33 -17.93
CA PRO A 130 6.97 7.37 -18.28
C PRO A 130 7.77 6.32 -17.50
N VAL A 131 8.72 5.65 -18.15
CA VAL A 131 9.55 4.60 -17.54
C VAL A 131 10.22 5.07 -16.24
N ALA A 132 10.68 6.32 -16.20
CA ALA A 132 11.26 6.90 -14.98
C ALA A 132 10.26 6.94 -13.81
N PHE A 133 8.99 7.26 -14.07
CA PHE A 133 7.94 7.28 -13.04
C PHE A 133 7.66 5.86 -12.51
N ALA A 134 7.54 4.89 -13.41
CA ALA A 134 7.36 3.49 -13.05
C ALA A 134 8.56 2.95 -12.23
N ALA A 135 9.80 3.31 -12.61
CA ALA A 135 11.01 2.90 -11.91
C ALA A 135 11.09 3.50 -10.50
N VAL A 136 10.79 4.79 -10.34
CA VAL A 136 10.80 5.47 -9.03
C VAL A 136 9.74 4.90 -8.11
N THR A 137 8.51 4.70 -8.61
CA THR A 137 7.41 4.16 -7.81
C THR A 137 7.62 2.68 -7.46
N GLY A 138 8.20 1.89 -8.37
CA GLY A 138 8.63 0.51 -8.11
C GLY A 138 9.74 0.42 -7.07
N ALA A 139 10.77 1.28 -7.14
CA ALA A 139 11.82 1.33 -6.13
C ALA A 139 11.28 1.71 -4.75
N MET A 140 10.37 2.68 -4.68
CA MET A 140 9.70 3.08 -3.45
C MET A 140 8.91 1.92 -2.84
N GLN A 141 8.15 1.19 -3.65
CA GLN A 141 7.42 -0.01 -3.23
C GLN A 141 8.35 -1.09 -2.64
N ILE A 142 9.52 -1.31 -3.23
CA ILE A 142 10.52 -2.25 -2.71
C ILE A 142 11.02 -1.78 -1.34
N ILE A 143 11.37 -0.49 -1.20
CA ILE A 143 11.82 0.09 0.08
C ILE A 143 10.74 -0.09 1.17
N VAL A 144 9.47 0.21 0.85
CA VAL A 144 8.33 0.03 1.75
C VAL A 144 8.19 -1.44 2.16
N GLY A 145 8.27 -2.38 1.21
CA GLY A 145 8.22 -3.81 1.49
C GLY A 145 9.33 -4.28 2.42
N VAL A 146 10.57 -3.87 2.14
CA VAL A 146 11.74 -4.18 2.99
C VAL A 146 11.55 -3.60 4.40
N ALA A 147 11.06 -2.36 4.52
CA ALA A 147 10.77 -1.75 5.82
C ALA A 147 9.69 -2.55 6.59
N GLY A 148 8.66 -3.05 5.90
CA GLY A 148 7.67 -3.97 6.48
C GLY A 148 8.29 -5.26 7.02
N VAL A 149 9.18 -5.89 6.24
CA VAL A 149 9.90 -7.12 6.66
C VAL A 149 10.79 -6.84 7.88
N CYS A 150 11.55 -5.74 7.88
CA CYS A 150 12.33 -5.33 9.05
C CYS A 150 11.43 -5.15 10.28
N GLY A 151 10.28 -4.49 10.12
CA GLY A 151 9.28 -4.33 11.16
C GLY A 151 8.78 -5.66 11.74
N LEU A 152 8.53 -6.65 10.88
CA LEU A 152 8.15 -8.01 11.29
C LEU A 152 9.26 -8.71 12.07
N VAL A 153 10.51 -8.66 11.60
CA VAL A 153 11.67 -9.26 12.27
C VAL A 153 11.86 -8.66 13.68
N TYR A 154 11.68 -7.35 13.83
CA TYR A 154 11.76 -6.73 15.16
C TYR A 154 10.54 -7.05 16.04
N ALA A 155 9.36 -7.28 15.47
CA ALA A 155 8.16 -7.67 16.21
C ALA A 155 8.30 -9.08 16.83
N THR A 156 8.86 -10.03 16.08
CA THR A 156 9.09 -11.40 16.57
C THR A 156 10.16 -11.45 17.66
N ARG A 157 11.23 -10.66 17.53
CA ARG A 157 12.28 -10.53 18.56
C ARG A 157 11.76 -9.82 19.81
N SER A 158 10.99 -8.74 19.67
CA SER A 158 10.42 -7.99 20.80
C SER A 158 9.46 -8.84 21.65
N THR A 159 8.86 -9.88 21.09
CA THR A 159 7.95 -10.77 21.81
C THR A 159 8.71 -11.81 22.65
N LYS A 160 9.96 -12.12 22.27
CA LYS A 160 10.82 -13.09 22.97
C LYS A 160 11.55 -12.51 24.17
N ASP A 161 11.72 -11.19 24.22
CA ASP A 161 12.39 -10.44 25.31
C ASP A 161 11.42 -10.05 26.46
N ARG A 162 10.21 -10.61 26.51
CA ARG A 162 9.22 -10.44 27.59
C ARG A 162 9.12 -11.69 28.43
#